data_AF-A0A7Y0JAA0-F1
#
_entry.id   AF-A0A7Y0JAA0-F1
#
_cell.length_a   1.000
_cell.length_b   1.000
_cell.length_c   1.000
_cell.angle_alpha   90.00
_cell.angle_beta   90.00
_cell.angle_gamma   90.00
#
_symmetry.space_group_name_H-M   'P 1'
#
loop_
_entity.id
_entity.type
_entity.pdbx_description
1 polymer ?
#
loop_
_entity_poly.entity_id
_entity_poly.type
_entity_poly.pdbx_seq_one_letter_code
_entity_poly.pdbx_strand_id
1 'polypeptide(L)'
;MCQPPRPRTPGTVIRALAAQLRRLPPSCGPVRLVGVDGHAGSGKSTFAGRLAAALGGAPVLHLDDIASHEELFTWDGRLLTEVIEPLARGATAHYSPYDWRARRFSPPRALAPAPVILVEGVGAGRRALRPYLARLLWMELPREESWARGRARDGEEQREFWTGWTAAERRHFAADPSRPFADLLVRQLESGYEVAPGPAAGR
;
A
#
# COMPACT_ATOMS: atom_id res chain seq x y z
N MET A 1 -25.24 -16.87 -30.90
CA MET A 1 -23.84 -16.39 -30.97
C MET A 1 -23.52 -15.64 -29.67
N CYS A 2 -22.74 -16.25 -28.76
CA CYS A 2 -22.25 -15.53 -27.58
C CYS A 2 -21.16 -14.56 -28.03
N GLN A 3 -21.38 -13.26 -27.82
CA GLN A 3 -20.36 -12.25 -28.03
C GLN A 3 -19.24 -12.45 -27.00
N PRO A 4 -17.96 -12.44 -27.39
CA PRO A 4 -16.87 -12.46 -26.42
C PRO A 4 -16.91 -11.18 -25.57
N PRO A 5 -16.55 -11.23 -24.27
CA PRO A 5 -16.53 -10.06 -23.42
C PRO A 5 -15.54 -9.02 -23.99
N ARG A 6 -16.01 -7.77 -24.13
CA ARG A 6 -15.17 -6.67 -24.63
C ARG A 6 -13.96 -6.47 -23.70
N PRO A 7 -12.74 -6.26 -24.24
CA PRO A 7 -11.58 -5.97 -23.42
C PRO A 7 -11.84 -4.69 -22.61
N ARG A 8 -11.72 -4.78 -21.28
CA ARG A 8 -11.88 -3.62 -20.40
C ARG A 8 -10.70 -2.68 -20.62
N THR A 9 -10.98 -1.45 -21.03
CA THR A 9 -9.97 -0.38 -21.13
C THR A 9 -9.30 -0.17 -19.77
N PRO A 10 -8.00 0.16 -19.73
CA PRO A 10 -7.21 0.43 -18.52
C PRO A 10 -7.89 1.20 -17.39
N GLY A 11 -8.60 2.29 -17.73
CA GLY A 11 -9.29 3.15 -16.76
C GLY A 11 -10.53 2.54 -16.14
N THR A 12 -11.13 1.53 -16.78
CA THR A 12 -12.37 0.88 -16.33
C THR A 12 -12.12 0.00 -15.10
N VAL A 13 -10.95 -0.66 -15.02
CA VAL A 13 -10.62 -1.56 -13.91
C VAL A 13 -10.47 -0.81 -12.59
N ILE A 14 -9.71 0.30 -12.58
CA ILE A 14 -9.53 1.12 -11.37
C ILE A 14 -10.86 1.72 -10.90
N ARG A 15 -11.70 2.20 -11.82
CA ARG A 15 -13.03 2.75 -11.47
C ARG A 15 -13.94 1.68 -10.88
N ALA A 16 -13.96 0.48 -11.46
CA ALA A 16 -14.73 -0.65 -10.94
C ALA A 16 -14.27 -1.04 -9.53
N LEU A 17 -12.95 -1.13 -9.32
CA LEU A 17 -12.35 -1.40 -8.02
C LEU A 17 -12.72 -0.32 -7.00
N ALA A 18 -12.58 0.96 -7.34
CA ALA A 18 -12.98 2.06 -6.45
C ALA A 18 -14.46 1.97 -6.05
N ALA A 19 -15.35 1.63 -6.99
CA ALA A 19 -16.76 1.41 -6.69
C ALA A 19 -17.00 0.21 -5.75
N GLN A 20 -16.23 -0.87 -5.89
CA GLN A 20 -16.28 -2.01 -4.96
C GLN A 20 -15.81 -1.61 -3.56
N LEU A 21 -14.67 -0.92 -3.45
CA LEU A 21 -14.11 -0.49 -2.16
C LEU A 21 -15.06 0.43 -1.38
N ARG A 22 -15.74 1.36 -2.05
CA ARG A 22 -16.74 2.24 -1.41
C ARG A 22 -17.89 1.48 -0.75
N ARG A 23 -18.22 0.28 -1.23
CA ARG A 23 -19.34 -0.54 -0.73
C ARG A 23 -18.95 -1.48 0.41
N LEU A 24 -17.66 -1.61 0.73
CA LEU A 24 -17.24 -2.43 1.86
C LEU A 24 -17.78 -1.85 3.18
N PRO A 25 -17.97 -2.65 4.23
CA PRO A 25 -18.14 -2.10 5.57
C PRO A 25 -16.85 -1.35 5.99
N PRO A 26 -16.94 -0.29 6.82
CA PRO A 26 -15.77 0.27 7.51
C PRO A 26 -15.04 -0.81 8.33
N SER A 27 -13.72 -0.65 8.48
CA SER A 27 -12.83 -1.61 9.17
C SER A 27 -11.96 -0.98 10.25
N CYS A 28 -11.86 0.34 10.28
CA CYS A 28 -11.08 1.10 11.25
C CYS A 28 -11.96 2.27 11.72
N GLY A 29 -12.87 1.97 12.66
CA GLY A 29 -13.89 2.94 13.08
C GLY A 29 -14.80 3.32 11.91
N PRO A 30 -14.98 4.62 11.59
CA PRO A 30 -15.76 5.05 10.44
C PRO A 30 -15.03 4.87 9.09
N VAL A 31 -13.75 4.48 9.10
CA VAL A 31 -12.87 4.44 7.92
C VAL A 31 -12.84 3.03 7.31
N ARG A 32 -12.88 2.97 5.97
CA ARG A 32 -12.45 1.77 5.21
C ARG A 32 -10.96 1.89 4.93
N LEU A 33 -10.14 1.19 5.71
CA LEU A 33 -8.70 1.22 5.53
C LEU A 33 -8.31 0.18 4.47
N VAL A 34 -7.62 0.60 3.41
CA VAL A 34 -7.25 -0.28 2.30
C VAL A 34 -5.74 -0.33 2.17
N GLY A 35 -5.16 -1.52 2.36
CA GLY A 35 -3.72 -1.75 2.22
C GLY A 35 -3.33 -2.01 0.77
N VAL A 36 -2.29 -1.35 0.28
CA VAL A 36 -1.65 -1.62 -1.02
C VAL A 36 -0.20 -1.98 -0.76
N ASP A 37 0.10 -3.27 -0.78
CA ASP A 37 1.43 -3.84 -0.49
C ASP A 37 2.05 -4.47 -1.75
N GLY A 38 3.32 -4.86 -1.67
CA GLY A 38 4.14 -5.34 -2.77
C GLY A 38 5.59 -4.92 -2.59
N HIS A 39 6.50 -5.56 -3.33
CA HIS A 39 7.94 -5.27 -3.26
C HIS A 39 8.27 -3.81 -3.60
N ALA A 40 9.35 -3.26 -3.03
CA ALA A 40 9.87 -1.96 -3.44
C ALA A 40 10.13 -1.93 -4.96
N GLY A 41 9.65 -0.87 -5.62
CA GLY A 41 9.70 -0.76 -7.09
C GLY A 41 8.58 -1.47 -7.86
N SER A 42 7.59 -2.09 -7.19
CA SER A 42 6.46 -2.77 -7.86
C SER A 42 5.38 -1.84 -8.45
N GLY A 43 5.47 -0.52 -8.22
CA GLY A 43 4.51 0.46 -8.74
C GLY A 43 3.34 0.80 -7.81
N LYS A 44 3.38 0.38 -6.53
CA LYS A 44 2.36 0.67 -5.50
C LYS A 44 1.92 2.13 -5.47
N SER A 45 2.86 3.07 -5.33
CA SER A 45 2.54 4.50 -5.20
C SER A 45 1.80 5.04 -6.43
N THR A 46 2.21 4.62 -7.64
CA THR A 46 1.52 4.97 -8.90
C THR A 46 0.10 4.40 -8.95
N PHE A 47 -0.07 3.14 -8.57
CA PHE A 47 -1.39 2.51 -8.53
C PHE A 47 -2.29 3.15 -7.46
N ALA A 48 -1.77 3.36 -6.24
CA ALA A 48 -2.47 4.00 -5.13
C ALA A 48 -2.91 5.42 -5.49
N GLY A 49 -2.08 6.23 -6.14
CA GLY A 49 -2.46 7.56 -6.60
C GLY A 49 -3.61 7.53 -7.62
N ARG A 50 -3.59 6.60 -8.58
CA ARG A 50 -4.69 6.44 -9.55
C ARG A 50 -5.98 5.94 -8.88
N LEU A 51 -5.86 5.03 -7.91
CA LEU A 51 -7.00 4.53 -7.14
C LEU A 51 -7.59 5.62 -6.26
N ALA A 52 -6.77 6.43 -5.58
CA ALA A 52 -7.18 7.58 -4.80
C ALA A 52 -7.96 8.59 -5.64
N ALA A 53 -7.47 8.91 -6.85
CA ALA A 53 -8.19 9.77 -7.79
C ALA A 53 -9.56 9.20 -8.16
N ALA A 54 -9.66 7.90 -8.48
CA ALA A 54 -10.93 7.24 -8.77
C ALA A 54 -11.87 7.15 -7.55
N LEU A 55 -11.31 7.17 -6.34
CA LEU A 55 -12.04 7.26 -5.08
C LEU A 55 -12.53 8.68 -4.76
N GLY A 56 -12.20 9.68 -5.57
CA GLY A 56 -12.61 11.08 -5.38
C GLY A 56 -11.61 11.90 -4.57
N GLY A 57 -10.32 11.55 -4.65
CA GLY A 57 -9.26 12.21 -3.89
C GLY A 57 -9.08 11.64 -2.47
N ALA A 58 -9.25 10.34 -2.30
CA ALA A 58 -9.05 9.68 -1.01
C ALA A 58 -7.61 9.90 -0.49
N PRO A 59 -7.41 10.14 0.83
CA PRO A 59 -6.07 10.24 1.39
C PRO A 59 -5.24 8.97 1.17
N VAL A 60 -3.94 9.16 0.91
CA VAL A 60 -2.96 8.08 0.82
C VAL A 60 -1.91 8.30 1.90
N LEU A 61 -1.78 7.34 2.80
CA LEU A 61 -0.71 7.27 3.77
C LEU A 61 0.43 6.44 3.18
N HIS A 62 1.59 7.07 3.01
CA HIS A 62 2.79 6.41 2.51
C HIS A 62 3.56 5.84 3.70
N LEU A 63 3.79 4.53 3.73
CA LEU A 63 4.57 3.91 4.82
C LEU A 63 6.03 4.35 4.82
N ASP A 64 6.53 4.89 3.71
CA ASP A 64 7.85 5.53 3.65
C ASP A 64 7.88 6.82 4.51
N ASP A 65 6.74 7.47 4.77
CA ASP A 65 6.66 8.57 5.73
C ASP A 65 6.77 8.07 7.18
N ILE A 66 6.44 6.79 7.42
CA ILE A 66 6.39 6.18 8.75
C ILE A 66 7.66 5.40 9.07
N ALA A 67 8.32 4.80 8.08
CA ALA A 67 9.60 4.14 8.25
C ALA A 67 10.74 5.15 8.44
N SER A 68 11.84 4.72 9.07
CA SER A 68 13.05 5.53 9.21
C SER A 68 14.31 4.71 8.94
N HIS A 69 15.49 5.33 9.01
CA HIS A 69 16.75 4.59 8.86
C HIS A 69 16.96 3.59 10.02
N GLU A 70 16.48 3.94 11.22
CA GLU A 70 16.53 3.12 12.43
C GLU A 70 15.44 2.05 12.43
N GLU A 71 14.29 2.35 11.82
CA GLU A 71 13.10 1.51 11.82
C GLU A 71 12.62 1.26 10.39
N LEU A 72 13.33 0.42 9.63
CA LEU A 72 12.89 0.07 8.26
C LEU A 72 11.57 -0.70 8.27
N PHE A 73 11.37 -1.58 9.26
CA PHE A 73 10.17 -2.43 9.38
C PHE A 73 9.62 -2.57 10.80
N THR A 74 10.24 -1.95 11.80
CA THR A 74 9.83 -2.01 13.22
C THR A 74 8.95 -0.83 13.65
N TRP A 75 8.36 -0.13 12.69
CA TRP A 75 7.56 1.08 12.88
C TRP A 75 6.09 0.83 13.22
N ASP A 76 5.63 -0.42 13.30
CA ASP A 76 4.20 -0.76 13.44
C ASP A 76 3.60 -0.28 14.75
N GLY A 77 4.35 -0.29 15.85
CA GLY A 77 3.89 0.31 17.10
C GLY A 77 3.55 1.79 16.92
N ARG A 78 4.46 2.57 16.29
CA ARG A 78 4.22 3.98 15.98
C ARG A 78 3.00 4.16 15.07
N LEU A 79 2.89 3.37 13.99
CA LEU A 79 1.75 3.47 13.09
C LEU A 79 0.42 3.21 13.82
N LEU A 80 0.38 2.20 14.69
CA LEU A 80 -0.82 1.86 15.45
C LEU A 80 -1.24 3.03 16.35
N THR A 81 -0.32 3.55 17.15
CA THR A 81 -0.60 4.63 18.11
C THR A 81 -0.90 5.97 17.44
N GLU A 82 -0.11 6.37 16.44
CA GLU A 82 -0.23 7.71 15.82
C GLU A 82 -1.36 7.79 14.79
N VAL A 83 -1.72 6.66 14.16
CA VAL A 83 -2.65 6.65 13.02
C VAL A 83 -3.84 5.72 13.23
N ILE A 84 -3.61 4.42 13.41
CA ILE A 84 -4.69 3.44 13.36
C ILE A 84 -5.66 3.62 14.53
N GLU A 85 -5.16 3.79 15.75
CA GLU A 85 -5.97 3.97 16.94
C GLU A 85 -6.82 5.26 16.91
N PRO A 86 -6.29 6.45 16.55
CA PRO A 86 -7.11 7.64 16.34
C PRO A 86 -8.19 7.45 15.28
N LEU A 87 -7.85 6.89 14.11
CA LEU A 87 -8.82 6.65 13.04
C LEU A 87 -9.90 5.65 13.49
N ALA A 88 -9.55 4.62 14.24
CA ALA A 88 -10.48 3.65 14.79
C ALA A 88 -11.51 4.28 15.75
N ARG A 89 -11.13 5.37 16.43
CA ARG A 89 -12.03 6.18 17.27
C ARG A 89 -12.75 7.29 16.50
N GLY A 90 -12.53 7.41 15.19
CA GLY A 90 -13.08 8.50 14.37
C GLY A 90 -12.43 9.86 14.65
N ALA A 91 -11.22 9.88 15.20
CA ALA A 91 -10.46 11.09 15.49
C ALA A 91 -9.37 11.35 14.43
N THR A 92 -8.95 12.61 14.30
CA THR A 92 -7.83 13.01 13.45
C THR A 92 -6.52 12.43 13.98
N ALA A 93 -5.88 11.60 13.16
CA ALA A 93 -4.54 11.08 13.40
C ALA A 93 -3.49 12.19 13.18
N HIS A 94 -2.36 12.08 13.86
CA HIS A 94 -1.21 12.96 13.65
C HIS A 94 0.05 12.11 13.66
N TYR A 95 0.75 12.06 12.53
CA TYR A 95 1.98 11.29 12.37
C TYR A 95 3.11 12.22 11.94
N SER A 96 4.34 11.88 12.30
CA SER A 96 5.52 12.67 11.90
C SER A 96 6.19 12.03 10.69
N PRO A 97 6.13 12.63 9.49
CA PRO A 97 6.78 12.06 8.31
C PRO A 97 8.30 12.05 8.45
N TYR A 98 8.97 10.98 8.05
CA TYR A 98 10.42 10.89 8.04
C TYR A 98 11.01 11.46 6.74
N ASP A 99 11.92 12.44 6.85
CA ASP A 99 12.69 12.93 5.72
C ASP A 99 13.95 12.06 5.56
N TRP A 100 13.95 11.23 4.51
CA TRP A 100 15.04 10.31 4.21
C TRP A 100 16.35 11.00 3.82
N ARG A 101 16.31 12.23 3.28
CA ARG A 101 17.50 13.00 2.91
C ARG A 101 18.08 13.71 4.13
N ALA A 102 17.21 14.36 4.90
CA ALA A 102 17.60 15.10 6.09
C ALA A 102 17.81 14.21 7.32
N ARG A 103 17.45 12.92 7.22
CA ARG A 103 17.55 11.89 8.26
C ARG A 103 16.93 12.30 9.58
N ARG A 104 15.72 12.85 9.52
CA ARG A 104 14.96 13.29 10.71
C ARG A 104 13.47 13.27 10.44
N PHE A 105 12.70 13.19 11.51
CA PHE A 105 11.26 13.42 11.45
C PHE A 105 10.96 14.91 11.22
N SER A 106 9.97 15.16 10.37
CA SER A 106 9.36 16.46 10.14
C SER A 106 8.25 16.73 11.16
N PRO A 107 7.78 17.98 11.32
CA PRO A 107 6.65 18.29 12.19
C PRO A 107 5.42 17.42 11.87
N PRO A 108 4.58 17.09 12.89
CA PRO A 108 3.43 16.22 12.70
C PRO A 108 2.46 16.73 11.63
N ARG A 109 1.96 15.80 10.81
CA ARG A 109 0.95 16.02 9.79
C ARG A 109 -0.38 15.40 10.22
N ALA A 110 -1.45 16.17 10.09
CA ALA A 110 -2.80 15.70 10.36
C ALA A 110 -3.32 14.78 9.24
N LEU A 111 -4.01 13.70 9.63
CA LEU A 111 -4.77 12.81 8.77
C LEU A 111 -6.17 12.65 9.36
N ALA A 112 -7.12 13.43 8.86
CA ALA A 112 -8.52 13.34 9.28
C ALA A 112 -9.16 12.03 8.77
N PRO A 113 -10.12 11.45 9.51
CA PRO A 113 -10.91 10.33 9.00
C PRO A 113 -11.58 10.66 7.67
N ALA A 114 -11.56 9.70 6.75
CA ALA A 114 -12.23 9.79 5.45
C ALA A 114 -12.97 8.48 5.16
N PRO A 115 -13.99 8.47 4.27
CA PRO A 115 -14.75 7.26 3.97
C PRO A 115 -13.88 6.07 3.52
N VAL A 116 -12.78 6.36 2.83
CA VAL A 116 -11.72 5.41 2.45
C VAL A 116 -10.37 6.10 2.66
N ILE A 117 -9.41 5.39 3.26
CA ILE A 117 -8.00 5.80 3.32
C ILE A 117 -7.17 4.66 2.75
N LEU A 118 -6.24 4.98 1.84
CA LEU A 118 -5.26 4.03 1.32
C LEU A 118 -4.01 4.07 2.19
N VAL A 119 -3.48 2.91 2.57
CA VAL A 119 -2.16 2.76 3.18
C VAL A 119 -1.29 2.01 2.19
N GLU A 120 -0.23 2.64 1.71
CA GLU A 120 0.62 2.07 0.67
C GLU A 120 2.08 2.02 1.09
N GLY A 121 2.75 0.93 0.75
CA GLY A 121 4.17 0.75 1.03
C GLY A 121 4.48 -0.70 1.42
N VAL A 122 5.77 -1.01 1.52
CA VAL A 122 6.21 -2.35 1.89
C VAL A 122 5.80 -2.63 3.33
N GLY A 123 4.99 -3.67 3.54
CA GLY A 123 4.46 -4.02 4.85
C GLY A 123 3.09 -3.43 5.17
N ALA A 124 2.39 -2.84 4.20
CA ALA A 124 0.98 -2.43 4.34
C ALA A 124 0.04 -3.62 4.59
N GLY A 125 0.47 -4.84 4.27
CA GLY A 125 -0.24 -6.09 4.54
C GLY A 125 0.29 -6.87 5.73
N ARG A 126 1.09 -6.26 6.62
CA ARG A 126 1.62 -6.93 7.82
C ARG A 126 0.51 -7.43 8.75
N ARG A 127 0.79 -8.49 9.51
CA ARG A 127 -0.16 -9.12 10.45
C ARG A 127 -0.78 -8.13 11.42
N ALA A 128 0.00 -7.16 11.94
CA ALA A 128 -0.49 -6.14 12.88
C ALA A 128 -1.55 -5.20 12.26
N LEU A 129 -1.54 -5.02 10.94
CA LEU A 129 -2.44 -4.11 10.24
C LEU A 129 -3.72 -4.82 9.77
N ARG A 130 -3.62 -6.11 9.41
CA ARG A 130 -4.72 -6.90 8.83
C ARG A 130 -6.06 -6.78 9.58
N PRO A 131 -6.12 -6.78 10.93
CA PRO A 131 -7.40 -6.61 11.66
C PRO A 131 -8.13 -5.30 11.36
N TYR A 132 -7.43 -4.28 10.88
CA TYR A 132 -7.97 -2.96 10.59
C TYR A 132 -8.24 -2.73 9.10
N LEU A 133 -7.84 -3.67 8.22
CA LEU A 133 -8.01 -3.54 6.78
C LEU A 133 -9.39 -4.03 6.33
N ALA A 134 -10.07 -3.21 5.53
CA ALA A 134 -11.27 -3.59 4.80
C ALA A 134 -10.91 -4.40 3.54
N ARG A 135 -9.71 -4.16 3.00
CA ARG A 135 -9.18 -4.85 1.83
C ARG A 135 -7.66 -4.75 1.80
N LEU A 136 -6.98 -5.84 1.49
CA LEU A 136 -5.55 -5.89 1.20
C LEU A 136 -5.33 -6.22 -0.30
N LEU A 137 -4.63 -5.34 -0.99
CA LEU A 137 -4.21 -5.47 -2.37
C LEU A 137 -2.72 -5.74 -2.41
N TRP A 138 -2.29 -6.71 -3.21
CA TRP A 138 -0.90 -7.00 -3.46
C TRP A 138 -0.53 -6.67 -4.91
N MET A 139 0.47 -5.81 -5.09
CA MET A 139 1.07 -5.54 -6.40
C MET A 139 1.90 -6.74 -6.84
N GLU A 140 1.37 -7.47 -7.82
CA GLU A 140 1.98 -8.68 -8.37
C GLU A 140 3.05 -8.31 -9.40
N LEU A 141 4.29 -8.32 -8.93
CA LEU A 141 5.50 -8.24 -9.75
C LEU A 141 6.60 -9.06 -9.05
N PRO A 142 7.37 -9.90 -9.75
CA PRO A 142 8.48 -10.64 -9.13
C PRO A 142 9.44 -9.68 -8.43
N ARG A 143 9.95 -10.10 -7.26
CA ARG A 143 10.79 -9.24 -6.41
C ARG A 143 12.04 -8.73 -7.13
N GLU A 144 12.70 -9.60 -7.91
CA GLU A 144 13.94 -9.23 -8.60
C GLU A 144 13.68 -8.17 -9.68
N GLU A 145 12.56 -8.30 -10.41
CA GLU A 145 12.11 -7.31 -11.38
C GLU A 145 11.71 -5.99 -10.68
N SER A 146 11.03 -6.08 -9.54
CA SER A 146 10.64 -4.92 -8.74
C SER A 146 11.87 -4.13 -8.28
N TRP A 147 12.85 -4.82 -7.69
CA TRP A 147 14.09 -4.19 -7.24
C TRP A 147 14.93 -3.67 -8.39
N ALA A 148 14.96 -4.35 -9.54
CA ALA A 148 15.64 -3.85 -10.73
C ALA A 148 15.04 -2.52 -11.21
N ARG A 149 13.70 -2.43 -11.27
CA ARG A 149 13.00 -1.18 -11.60
C ARG A 149 13.28 -0.07 -10.59
N GLY A 150 13.24 -0.39 -9.30
CA GLY A 150 13.51 0.56 -8.23
C GLY A 150 14.94 1.12 -8.31
N ARG A 151 15.95 0.25 -8.44
CA ARG A 151 17.35 0.66 -8.62
C ARG A 151 17.56 1.52 -9.86
N ALA A 152 16.96 1.14 -10.99
CA ALA A 152 17.08 1.90 -12.23
C ALA A 152 16.49 3.31 -12.11
N ARG A 153 15.40 3.47 -11.34
CA ARG A 153 14.78 4.77 -11.07
C ARG A 153 15.61 5.63 -10.12
N ASP A 154 16.16 5.02 -9.06
CA ASP A 154 16.82 5.76 -7.97
C ASP A 154 18.31 6.06 -8.26
N GLY A 155 18.91 5.37 -9.24
CA GLY A 155 20.27 5.62 -9.70
C GLY A 155 21.36 4.95 -8.86
N GLU A 156 22.61 5.03 -9.33
CA GLU A 156 23.75 4.36 -8.70
C GLU A 156 24.12 4.93 -7.33
N GLU A 157 23.84 6.20 -7.09
CA GLU A 157 24.11 6.89 -5.81
C GLU A 157 23.39 6.22 -4.62
N GLN A 158 22.33 5.45 -4.88
CA GLN A 158 21.55 4.74 -3.87
C GLN A 158 21.91 3.25 -3.75
N ARG A 159 23.02 2.79 -4.35
CA ARG A 159 23.37 1.36 -4.40
C ARG A 159 23.49 0.72 -3.01
N GLU A 160 24.21 1.37 -2.09
CA GLU A 160 24.39 0.86 -0.71
C GLU A 160 23.06 0.81 0.06
N PHE A 161 22.23 1.84 -0.12
CA PHE A 161 20.87 1.87 0.43
C PHE A 161 20.04 0.68 -0.08
N TRP A 162 20.06 0.43 -1.40
CA TRP A 162 19.36 -0.68 -2.01
C TRP A 162 19.86 -2.04 -1.50
N THR A 163 21.16 -2.21 -1.25
CA THR A 163 21.70 -3.45 -0.66
C THR A 163 21.12 -3.71 0.74
N GLY A 164 21.13 -2.69 1.61
CA GLY A 164 20.55 -2.79 2.96
C GLY A 164 19.03 -3.02 2.93
N TRP A 165 18.33 -2.26 2.08
CA TRP A 165 16.89 -2.35 1.89
C TRP A 165 16.46 -3.73 1.42
N THR A 166 17.07 -4.26 0.37
CA THR A 166 16.70 -5.56 -0.18
C THR A 166 16.86 -6.68 0.86
N ALA A 167 17.91 -6.64 1.67
CA ALA A 167 18.09 -7.61 2.75
C ALA A 167 17.01 -7.48 3.83
N ALA A 168 16.67 -6.26 4.23
CA ALA A 168 15.63 -5.98 5.21
C ALA A 168 14.24 -6.39 4.71
N GLU A 169 13.90 -6.08 3.47
CA GLU A 169 12.62 -6.43 2.84
C GLU A 169 12.45 -7.95 2.74
N ARG A 170 13.49 -8.69 2.33
CA ARG A 170 13.45 -10.15 2.31
C ARG A 170 13.17 -10.72 3.69
N ARG A 171 13.86 -10.21 4.72
CA ARG A 171 13.63 -10.63 6.12
C ARG A 171 12.21 -10.32 6.56
N HIS A 172 11.70 -9.14 6.22
CA HIS A 172 10.33 -8.74 6.53
C HIS A 172 9.30 -9.71 5.95
N PHE A 173 9.32 -9.95 4.64
CA PHE A 173 8.34 -10.85 4.00
C PHE A 173 8.53 -12.32 4.34
N ALA A 174 9.75 -12.74 4.73
CA ALA A 174 9.95 -14.10 5.26
C ALA A 174 9.29 -14.27 6.63
N ALA A 175 9.33 -13.24 7.49
CA ALA A 175 8.77 -13.28 8.84
C ALA A 175 7.26 -12.96 8.88
N ASP A 176 6.79 -12.05 8.04
CA ASP A 176 5.39 -11.61 7.98
C ASP A 176 4.94 -11.39 6.52
N PRO A 177 4.63 -12.47 5.79
CA PRO A 177 4.29 -12.38 4.37
C PRO A 177 2.92 -11.75 4.16
N SER A 178 2.82 -10.72 3.31
CA SER A 178 1.54 -10.08 2.97
C SER A 178 0.77 -10.82 1.87
N ARG A 179 1.45 -11.28 0.81
CA ARG A 179 0.82 -11.85 -0.39
C ARG A 179 -0.18 -12.99 -0.10
N PRO A 180 0.09 -13.98 0.79
CA PRO A 180 -0.87 -15.05 1.10
C PRO A 180 -2.18 -14.57 1.76
N PHE A 181 -2.19 -13.33 2.28
CA PHE A 181 -3.35 -12.72 2.92
C PHE A 181 -4.00 -11.66 2.04
N ALA A 182 -3.49 -11.42 0.83
CA ALA A 182 -4.06 -10.47 -0.08
C ALA A 182 -5.42 -10.97 -0.58
N ASP A 183 -6.41 -10.07 -0.52
CA ASP A 183 -7.73 -10.29 -1.07
C ASP A 183 -7.72 -10.18 -2.60
N LEU A 184 -6.86 -9.32 -3.14
CA LEU A 184 -6.74 -9.03 -4.56
C LEU A 184 -5.27 -8.96 -4.97
N LEU A 185 -4.97 -9.55 -6.13
CA LEU A 185 -3.70 -9.36 -6.83
C LEU A 185 -3.88 -8.30 -7.90
N VAL A 186 -2.96 -7.35 -7.96
CA VAL A 186 -2.96 -6.24 -8.91
C VAL A 186 -1.71 -6.34 -9.78
N ARG A 187 -1.88 -6.54 -11.08
CA ARG A 187 -0.78 -6.61 -12.03
C ARG A 187 -0.77 -5.39 -12.93
N GLN A 188 0.36 -4.71 -13.03
CA GLN A 188 0.53 -3.63 -13.99
C GLN A 188 0.75 -4.21 -15.39
N LEU A 189 -0.01 -3.71 -16.36
CA LEU A 189 0.14 -4.05 -17.78
C LEU A 189 0.78 -2.87 -18.53
N GLU A 190 1.18 -3.09 -19.78
CA GLU A 190 1.67 -2.00 -20.66
C GLU A 190 0.67 -0.85 -20.73
N SER A 191 -0.61 -1.18 -20.85
CA SER A 191 -1.70 -0.24 -20.65
C SER A 191 -2.59 -0.69 -19.49
N GLY A 192 -2.53 0.04 -18.38
CA GLY A 192 -3.45 -0.15 -17.25
C GLY A 192 -3.06 -1.20 -16.23
N TYR A 193 -4.09 -1.82 -15.66
CA TYR A 193 -3.99 -2.81 -14.59
C TYR A 193 -4.99 -3.93 -14.78
N GLU A 194 -4.58 -5.12 -14.37
CA GLU A 194 -5.44 -6.26 -14.12
C GLU A 194 -5.62 -6.43 -12.62
N VAL A 195 -6.83 -6.80 -12.20
CA VAL A 195 -7.16 -7.13 -10.81
C VAL A 195 -7.80 -8.50 -10.78
N ALA A 196 -7.20 -9.43 -10.04
CA ALA A 196 -7.66 -10.80 -9.89
C ALA A 196 -7.90 -11.13 -8.40
N PRO A 197 -8.75 -12.13 -8.08
CA PRO A 197 -8.86 -12.63 -6.72
C PRO A 197 -7.50 -13.05 -6.16
N GLY A 198 -7.22 -12.65 -4.93
CA GLY A 198 -6.02 -13.04 -4.21
C GLY A 198 -6.19 -14.32 -3.40
N PRO A 199 -5.11 -14.84 -2.81
CA PRO A 199 -5.13 -16.10 -2.06
C PRO A 199 -6.09 -16.13 -0.87
N ALA A 200 -6.48 -14.95 -0.34
CA ALA A 200 -7.43 -14.84 0.76
C ALA A 200 -8.90 -14.76 0.31
N ALA A 201 -9.20 -14.59 -0.98
CA ALA A 201 -10.54 -14.28 -1.48
C ALA A 201 -11.60 -15.39 -1.29
N GLY A 202 -11.18 -16.59 -0.86
CA GLY A 202 -12.06 -17.74 -0.59
C GLY A 202 -12.04 -18.22 0.87
N ARG A 203 -11.54 -17.39 1.80
CA ARG A 203 -11.56 -17.68 3.24
C ARG A 203 -12.76 -17.06 3.93
#